data_AF-A0A2V8BY43-F1
#
_entry.id   AF-A0A2V8BY43-F1
#
_cell.length_a   1.000
_cell.length_b   1.000
_cell.length_c   1.000
_cell.angle_alpha   90.00
_cell.angle_beta   90.00
_cell.angle_gamma   90.00
#
_symmetry.space_group_name_H-M   'P 1'
#
loop_
_entity.id
_entity.type
_entity.pdbx_description
1 polymer ?
#
loop_
_entity_poly.entity_id
_entity_poly.type
_entity_poly.pdbx_seq_one_letter_code
_entity_poly.pdbx_strand_id
1 'polypeptide(L)'
;LTLEIERATQDVAERERVIAWTEHNNKLLVTETAQAGADLALAERETQQVPVRQMRDSPERAQVAYEKAIMKERRAEQLAASGLMAKQDVDDAKFEVRMASDDLANARRAAEAATRVHAAEETQARARHDLSLADQQRQLAEQQAQLRQARIRLEETKLRSETIRGAVADAFVRAPRAGAIVDLPVHSGDRLPAGALVAKIAPLDPVAVDVDVSPLVVNMLRVNGLASVDVPAVKLVNAEGRIRSIAPLPGDDGKYSVQVTIANPTRSRLAGQSANVKLIIERPVTR
;
A
#
# COMPACT_ATOMS: atom_id res chain seq x y z
N LEU A 1 -10.69 -16.81 -14.83
CA LEU A 1 -9.56 -16.56 -13.91
C LEU A 1 -8.35 -15.96 -14.61
N THR A 2 -7.69 -16.61 -15.59
CA THR A 2 -6.57 -15.95 -16.32
C THR A 2 -6.98 -14.67 -17.03
N LEU A 3 -8.09 -14.70 -17.78
CA LEU A 3 -8.66 -13.51 -18.42
C LEU A 3 -9.12 -12.44 -17.40
N GLU A 4 -9.57 -12.85 -16.21
CA GLU A 4 -10.02 -11.94 -15.16
C GLU A 4 -8.85 -11.25 -14.46
N ILE A 5 -7.75 -11.99 -14.21
CA ILE A 5 -6.50 -11.42 -13.73
C ILE A 5 -5.96 -10.43 -14.77
N GLU A 6 -5.97 -10.79 -16.05
CA GLU A 6 -5.49 -9.91 -17.12
C GLU A 6 -6.30 -8.60 -17.19
N ARG A 7 -7.63 -8.70 -17.15
CA ARG A 7 -8.51 -7.52 -17.08
C ARG A 7 -8.26 -6.68 -15.82
N ALA A 8 -8.09 -7.31 -14.67
CA ALA A 8 -7.79 -6.60 -13.42
C ALA A 8 -6.41 -5.93 -13.45
N THR A 9 -5.40 -6.56 -14.07
CA THR A 9 -4.08 -5.94 -14.27
C THR A 9 -4.15 -4.75 -15.22
N GLN A 10 -4.95 -4.84 -16.29
CA GLN A 10 -5.17 -3.73 -17.22
C GLN A 10 -5.88 -2.56 -16.53
N ASP A 11 -6.94 -2.81 -15.75
CA ASP A 11 -7.65 -1.76 -15.00
C ASP A 11 -6.72 -1.02 -14.01
N VAL A 12 -5.84 -1.74 -13.31
CA VAL A 12 -4.83 -1.13 -12.43
C VAL A 12 -3.87 -0.26 -13.23
N ALA A 13 -3.34 -0.77 -14.35
CA ALA A 13 -2.38 -0.04 -15.18
C ALA A 13 -2.99 1.21 -15.82
N GLU A 14 -4.24 1.15 -16.27
CA GLU A 14 -4.96 2.31 -16.81
C GLU A 14 -5.14 3.39 -15.75
N ARG A 15 -5.56 3.02 -14.53
CA ARG A 15 -5.72 3.96 -13.41
C ARG A 15 -4.40 4.62 -13.00
N GLU A 16 -3.31 3.85 -12.98
CA GLU A 16 -1.97 4.38 -12.70
C GLU A 16 -1.55 5.44 -13.73
N ARG A 17 -1.82 5.20 -15.02
CA ARG A 17 -1.53 6.16 -16.08
C ARG A 17 -2.34 7.45 -15.92
N VAL A 18 -3.63 7.33 -15.61
CA VAL A 18 -4.51 8.50 -15.38
C VAL A 18 -4.01 9.35 -14.20
N ILE A 19 -3.64 8.71 -13.09
CA ILE A 19 -3.10 9.42 -11.92
C ILE A 19 -1.77 10.11 -12.28
N ALA A 20 -0.84 9.38 -12.92
CA ALA A 20 0.46 9.94 -13.29
C ALA A 20 0.32 11.14 -14.25
N TRP A 21 -0.58 11.05 -15.23
CA TRP A 21 -0.89 12.16 -16.14
C TRP A 21 -1.46 13.37 -15.38
N THR A 22 -2.38 13.14 -14.44
CA THR A 22 -3.00 14.20 -13.64
C THR A 22 -1.98 14.90 -12.74
N GLU A 23 -1.11 14.13 -12.07
CA GLU A 23 -0.04 14.66 -11.22
C GLU A 23 0.97 15.47 -12.03
N HIS A 24 1.32 15.00 -13.23
CA HIS A 24 2.22 15.71 -14.13
C HIS A 24 1.65 17.07 -14.55
N ASN A 25 0.39 17.11 -14.98
CA ASN A 25 -0.26 18.35 -15.40
C ASN A 25 -0.45 19.34 -14.24
N ASN A 26 -0.83 18.86 -13.06
CA ASN A 26 -0.92 19.70 -11.87
C ASN A 26 0.45 20.33 -11.54
N LYS A 27 1.54 19.58 -11.69
CA LYS A 27 2.89 20.11 -11.47
C LYS A 27 3.25 21.22 -12.47
N LEU A 28 2.92 21.05 -13.74
CA LEU A 28 3.14 22.08 -14.77
C LEU A 28 2.32 23.34 -14.49
N LEU A 29 1.04 23.18 -14.14
CA LEU A 29 0.17 24.31 -13.79
C LEU A 29 0.69 25.09 -12.58
N VAL A 30 1.19 24.40 -11.54
CA VAL A 30 1.80 25.06 -10.38
C VAL A 30 3.03 25.89 -10.76
N THR A 31 3.85 25.40 -11.69
CA THR A 31 5.02 26.17 -12.16
C THR A 31 4.62 27.40 -12.97
N GLU A 32 3.58 27.29 -13.80
CA GLU A 32 3.08 28.39 -14.63
C GLU A 32 2.37 29.47 -13.79
N THR A 33 1.56 29.07 -12.80
CA THR A 33 0.91 30.02 -11.88
C THR A 33 1.92 30.73 -10.98
N ALA A 34 2.99 30.06 -10.57
CA ALA A 34 4.07 30.70 -9.81
C ALA A 34 4.80 31.77 -10.63
N GLN A 35 5.02 31.54 -11.93
CA GLN A 35 5.59 32.53 -12.85
C GLN A 35 4.63 33.70 -13.08
N ALA A 36 3.36 33.42 -13.39
CA ALA A 36 2.34 34.45 -13.59
C ALA A 36 2.14 35.33 -12.34
N GLY A 37 2.22 34.75 -11.14
CA GLY A 37 2.16 35.51 -9.89
C GLY A 37 3.37 36.43 -9.68
N ALA A 38 4.56 36.01 -10.10
CA ALA A 38 5.76 36.86 -10.07
C ALA A 38 5.65 38.04 -11.05
N ASP A 39 5.13 37.80 -12.25
CA ASP A 39 4.91 38.84 -13.26
C ASP A 39 3.84 39.84 -12.84
N LEU A 40 2.75 39.38 -12.22
CA LEU A 40 1.72 40.25 -11.64
C LEU A 40 2.32 41.16 -10.56
N ALA A 41 3.12 40.62 -9.64
CA ALA A 41 3.77 41.40 -8.59
C ALA A 41 4.73 42.47 -9.14
N LEU A 42 5.38 42.21 -10.28
CA LEU A 42 6.20 43.18 -10.99
C LEU A 42 5.34 44.29 -11.63
N ALA A 43 4.27 43.92 -12.33
CA ALA A 43 3.35 44.86 -12.97
C ALA A 43 2.61 45.75 -11.96
N GLU A 44 2.21 45.21 -10.81
CA GLU A 44 1.61 45.98 -9.71
C GLU A 44 2.59 47.02 -9.15
N ARG A 45 3.87 46.65 -8.98
CA ARG A 45 4.93 47.59 -8.57
C ARG A 45 5.12 48.72 -9.58
N GLU A 46 5.08 48.42 -10.87
CA GLU A 46 5.16 49.44 -11.92
C GLU A 46 3.93 50.35 -11.90
N THR A 47 2.73 49.79 -11.73
CA THR A 47 1.48 50.56 -11.68
C THR A 47 1.43 51.51 -10.48
N GLN A 48 1.95 51.09 -9.32
CA GLN A 48 2.07 51.96 -8.13
C GLN A 48 3.03 53.13 -8.34
N GLN A 49 3.99 53.03 -9.25
CA GLN A 49 4.91 54.12 -9.60
C GLN A 49 4.34 55.06 -10.67
N VAL A 50 3.29 54.67 -11.38
CA VAL A 50 2.64 55.49 -12.40
C VAL A 50 1.47 56.26 -11.75
N PRO A 51 1.48 57.60 -11.73
CA PRO A 51 0.36 58.39 -11.20
C PRO A 51 -0.87 58.24 -12.12
N VAL A 52 -1.75 57.28 -11.84
CA VAL A 52 -2.91 56.98 -12.70
C VAL A 52 -4.07 57.95 -12.46
N ARG A 53 -4.91 58.09 -13.49
CA ARG A 53 -6.08 58.99 -13.65
C ARG A 53 -7.14 59.00 -12.53
N GLN A 54 -7.04 58.12 -11.52
CA GLN A 54 -7.97 58.04 -10.38
C GLN A 54 -7.96 59.30 -9.50
N MET A 55 -6.96 60.17 -9.65
CA MET A 55 -6.96 61.47 -8.97
C MET A 55 -8.23 62.30 -9.24
N ARG A 56 -9.05 62.01 -10.27
CA ARG A 56 -10.21 62.86 -10.65
C ARG A 56 -11.23 63.13 -9.54
N ASP A 57 -11.48 62.15 -8.69
CA ASP A 57 -12.46 62.22 -7.60
C ASP A 57 -11.84 61.91 -6.22
N SER A 58 -10.53 62.13 -6.07
CA SER A 58 -9.84 61.75 -4.85
C SER A 58 -10.22 62.65 -3.66
N PRO A 59 -10.32 62.10 -2.43
CA PRO A 59 -10.62 62.89 -1.25
C PRO A 59 -9.59 63.99 -1.01
N GLU A 60 -8.34 63.83 -1.46
CA GLU A 60 -7.29 64.85 -1.39
C GLU A 60 -7.63 66.07 -2.24
N ARG A 61 -8.26 65.90 -3.42
CA ARG A 61 -8.66 67.05 -4.25
C ARG A 61 -9.90 67.75 -3.72
N ALA A 62 -10.88 66.98 -3.24
CA ALA A 62 -12.06 67.53 -2.57
C ALA A 62 -11.65 68.29 -1.29
N GLN A 63 -10.63 67.82 -0.59
CA GLN A 63 -10.05 68.48 0.58
C GLN A 63 -9.45 69.84 0.22
N VAL A 64 -8.64 69.91 -0.85
CA VAL A 64 -8.06 71.17 -1.34
C VAL A 64 -9.16 72.14 -1.80
N ALA A 65 -10.22 71.65 -2.45
CA ALA A 65 -11.36 72.48 -2.84
C ALA A 65 -12.13 73.06 -1.64
N TYR A 66 -12.36 72.24 -0.60
CA TYR A 66 -12.97 72.66 0.66
C TYR A 66 -12.12 73.70 1.40
N GLU A 67 -10.82 73.49 1.51
CA GLU A 67 -9.89 74.44 2.12
C GLU A 67 -9.88 75.79 1.38
N LYS A 68 -9.91 75.75 0.04
CA LYS A 68 -10.01 76.95 -0.78
C LYS A 68 -11.33 77.70 -0.56
N ALA A 69 -12.44 76.98 -0.41
CA ALA A 69 -13.75 77.57 -0.11
C ALA A 69 -13.76 78.27 1.27
N ILE A 70 -13.19 77.65 2.31
CA ILE A 70 -13.06 78.27 3.64
C ILE A 70 -12.25 79.56 3.57
N MET A 71 -11.13 79.54 2.84
CA MET A 71 -10.28 80.73 2.70
C MET A 71 -11.00 81.86 1.94
N LYS A 72 -11.89 81.51 0.99
CA LYS A 72 -12.73 82.48 0.26
C LYS A 72 -13.82 83.06 1.16
N GLU A 73 -14.50 82.23 1.95
CA GLU A 73 -15.50 82.66 2.95
C GLU A 73 -14.89 83.64 3.95
N ARG A 74 -13.76 83.28 4.59
CA ARG A 74 -13.08 84.16 5.56
C ARG A 74 -12.71 85.52 4.96
N ARG A 75 -12.24 85.52 3.70
CA ARG A 75 -11.92 86.77 3.00
C ARG A 75 -13.17 87.59 2.72
N ALA A 76 -14.27 86.95 2.33
CA ALA A 76 -15.55 87.62 2.10
C ALA A 76 -16.13 88.23 3.38
N GLU A 77 -16.05 87.53 4.52
CA GLU A 77 -16.48 88.04 5.82
C GLU A 77 -15.67 89.27 6.26
N GLN A 78 -14.34 89.26 6.07
CA GLN A 78 -13.48 90.41 6.37
C GLN A 78 -13.79 91.64 5.49
N LEU A 79 -14.05 91.41 4.20
CA LEU A 79 -14.39 92.48 3.26
C LEU A 79 -15.81 93.05 3.53
N ALA A 80 -16.76 92.20 3.91
CA ALA A 80 -18.09 92.65 4.32
C ALA A 80 -18.06 93.44 5.64
N ALA A 81 -17.23 93.02 6.62
CA ALA A 81 -17.05 93.75 7.89
C ALA A 81 -16.42 95.14 7.70
N SER A 82 -15.65 95.34 6.63
CA SER A 82 -15.09 96.65 6.23
C SER A 82 -16.02 97.45 5.30
N GLY A 83 -17.23 96.95 5.00
CA GLY A 83 -18.22 97.61 4.15
C GLY A 83 -17.93 97.53 2.64
N LEU A 84 -16.96 96.72 2.22
CA LEU A 84 -16.47 96.63 0.85
C LEU A 84 -17.12 95.51 0.02
N MET A 85 -18.04 94.72 0.61
CA MET A 85 -18.67 93.56 -0.04
C MET A 85 -20.12 93.41 0.40
N ALA A 86 -20.99 92.91 -0.49
CA ALA A 86 -22.41 92.76 -0.20
C ALA A 86 -22.67 91.52 0.69
N LYS A 87 -23.74 91.57 1.50
CA LYS A 87 -24.17 90.40 2.30
C LYS A 87 -24.44 89.16 1.45
N GLN A 88 -25.04 89.36 0.26
CA GLN A 88 -25.32 88.28 -0.68
C GLN A 88 -24.06 87.50 -1.08
N ASP A 89 -22.93 88.18 -1.32
CA ASP A 89 -21.68 87.51 -1.71
C ASP A 89 -21.08 86.69 -0.55
N VAL A 90 -21.32 87.09 0.70
CA VAL A 90 -20.93 86.31 1.90
C VAL A 90 -21.79 85.06 2.03
N ASP A 91 -23.10 85.18 1.78
CA ASP A 91 -24.03 84.05 1.79
C ASP A 91 -23.70 83.05 0.67
N ASP A 92 -23.30 83.52 -0.51
CA ASP A 92 -22.83 82.67 -1.62
C ASP A 92 -21.53 81.94 -1.25
N ALA A 93 -20.57 82.62 -0.60
CA ALA A 93 -19.33 81.99 -0.14
C ALA A 93 -19.59 80.92 0.95
N LYS A 94 -20.56 81.17 1.84
CA LYS A 94 -21.03 80.18 2.84
C LYS A 94 -21.67 78.96 2.19
N PHE A 95 -22.46 79.17 1.15
CA PHE A 95 -23.06 78.09 0.39
C PHE A 95 -22.00 77.25 -0.33
N GLU A 96 -20.98 77.87 -0.93
CA GLU A 96 -19.85 77.17 -1.54
C GLU A 96 -19.08 76.29 -0.54
N VAL A 97 -18.87 76.75 0.70
CA VAL A 97 -18.22 75.95 1.76
C VAL A 97 -19.05 74.73 2.11
N ARG A 98 -20.37 74.88 2.25
CA ARG A 98 -21.28 73.75 2.53
C ARG A 98 -21.26 72.72 1.40
N MET A 99 -21.36 73.17 0.15
CA MET A 99 -21.26 72.30 -1.03
C MET A 99 -19.93 71.54 -1.06
N ALA A 100 -18.81 72.24 -0.86
CA ALA A 100 -17.48 71.61 -0.85
C ALA A 100 -17.28 70.64 0.33
N SER A 101 -17.92 70.89 1.48
CA SER A 101 -17.94 69.97 2.62
C SER A 101 -18.69 68.68 2.28
N ASP A 102 -19.87 68.80 1.65
CA ASP A 102 -20.67 67.65 1.25
C ASP A 102 -19.97 66.83 0.16
N ASP A 103 -19.33 67.50 -0.81
CA ASP A 103 -18.51 66.86 -1.83
C ASP A 103 -17.32 66.10 -1.23
N LEU A 104 -16.61 66.69 -0.25
CA LEU A 104 -15.54 66.02 0.48
C LEU A 104 -16.04 64.79 1.25
N ALA A 105 -17.18 64.91 1.95
CA ALA A 105 -17.79 63.80 2.66
C ALA A 105 -18.21 62.66 1.71
N ASN A 106 -18.73 63.00 0.53
CA ASN A 106 -19.06 62.04 -0.52
C ASN A 106 -17.81 61.37 -1.10
N ALA A 107 -16.78 62.13 -1.41
CA ALA A 107 -15.51 61.62 -1.94
C ALA A 107 -14.83 60.66 -0.95
N ARG A 108 -14.81 60.99 0.35
CA ARG A 108 -14.28 60.10 1.39
C ARG A 108 -15.08 58.79 1.49
N ARG A 109 -16.42 58.87 1.54
CA ARG A 109 -17.28 57.67 1.56
C ARG A 109 -17.09 56.80 0.33
N ALA A 110 -16.96 57.40 -0.86
CA ALA A 110 -16.71 56.68 -2.10
C ALA A 110 -15.33 55.99 -2.10
N ALA A 111 -14.28 56.66 -1.60
CA ALA A 111 -12.95 56.07 -1.48
C ALA A 111 -12.91 54.91 -0.47
N GLU A 112 -13.56 55.06 0.69
CA GLU A 112 -13.71 53.98 1.67
C GLU A 112 -14.52 52.80 1.10
N ALA A 113 -15.57 53.07 0.33
CA ALA A 113 -16.33 52.01 -0.35
C ALA A 113 -15.48 51.29 -1.40
N ALA A 114 -14.72 52.02 -2.21
CA ALA A 114 -13.84 51.45 -3.23
C ALA A 114 -12.75 50.56 -2.61
N THR A 115 -12.11 51.00 -1.53
CA THR A 115 -11.11 50.19 -0.81
C THR A 115 -11.71 48.91 -0.23
N ARG A 116 -12.93 48.97 0.32
CA ARG A 116 -13.64 47.77 0.80
C ARG A 116 -14.00 46.82 -0.32
N VAL A 117 -14.45 47.32 -1.47
CA VAL A 117 -14.74 46.49 -2.66
C VAL A 117 -13.48 45.80 -3.14
N HIS A 118 -12.37 46.52 -3.31
CA HIS A 118 -11.11 45.92 -3.72
C HIS A 118 -10.62 44.84 -2.74
N ALA A 119 -10.68 45.11 -1.43
CA ALA A 119 -10.34 44.09 -0.42
C ALA A 119 -11.28 42.87 -0.48
N ALA A 120 -12.58 43.07 -0.74
CA ALA A 120 -13.56 42.00 -0.91
C ALA A 120 -13.30 41.18 -2.20
N GLU A 121 -12.91 41.83 -3.30
CA GLU A 121 -12.56 41.17 -4.55
C GLU A 121 -11.30 40.32 -4.40
N GLU A 122 -10.25 40.83 -3.75
CA GLU A 122 -9.02 40.07 -3.48
C GLU A 122 -9.28 38.85 -2.61
N THR A 123 -10.05 39.01 -1.53
CA THR A 123 -10.41 37.90 -0.64
C THR A 123 -11.27 36.87 -1.36
N GLN A 124 -12.21 37.30 -2.20
CA GLN A 124 -13.00 36.40 -3.05
C GLN A 124 -12.12 35.65 -4.06
N ALA A 125 -11.17 36.32 -4.71
CA ALA A 125 -10.26 35.71 -5.68
C ALA A 125 -9.39 34.64 -5.01
N ARG A 126 -8.82 34.93 -3.83
CA ARG A 126 -8.06 33.97 -3.02
C ARG A 126 -8.92 32.77 -2.61
N ALA A 127 -10.12 33.02 -2.09
CA ALA A 127 -11.03 31.95 -1.68
C ALA A 127 -11.43 31.04 -2.86
N ARG A 128 -11.68 31.60 -4.05
CA ARG A 128 -11.98 30.82 -5.26
C ARG A 128 -10.78 29.97 -5.69
N HIS A 129 -9.58 30.51 -5.63
CA HIS A 129 -8.36 29.79 -5.94
C HIS A 129 -8.14 28.62 -4.95
N ASP A 130 -8.28 28.88 -3.65
CA ASP A 130 -8.11 27.86 -2.61
C ASP A 130 -9.14 26.73 -2.74
N LEU A 131 -10.40 27.07 -3.08
CA LEU A 131 -11.44 26.08 -3.37
C LEU A 131 -11.07 25.21 -4.58
N SER A 132 -10.57 25.83 -5.67
CA SER A 132 -10.14 25.09 -6.85
C SER A 132 -8.99 24.11 -6.54
N LEU A 133 -8.02 24.53 -5.71
CA LEU A 133 -6.94 23.65 -5.28
C LEU A 133 -7.45 22.50 -4.40
N ALA A 134 -8.35 22.79 -3.46
CA ALA A 134 -8.96 21.79 -2.62
C ALA A 134 -9.76 20.75 -3.45
N ASP A 135 -10.49 21.20 -4.47
CA ASP A 135 -11.22 20.33 -5.40
C ASP A 135 -10.27 19.41 -6.19
N GLN A 136 -9.18 19.95 -6.73
CA GLN A 136 -8.17 19.16 -7.43
C GLN A 136 -7.53 18.11 -6.51
N GLN A 137 -7.21 18.48 -5.27
CA GLN A 137 -6.66 17.55 -4.27
C GLN A 137 -7.65 16.45 -3.90
N ARG A 138 -8.93 16.79 -3.71
CA ARG A 138 -9.99 15.81 -3.46
C ARG A 138 -10.13 14.82 -4.61
N GLN A 139 -10.18 15.33 -5.84
CA GLN A 139 -10.28 14.48 -7.04
C GLN A 139 -9.07 13.53 -7.14
N LEU A 140 -7.85 14.01 -6.90
CA LEU A 140 -6.66 13.16 -6.90
C LEU A 140 -6.73 12.08 -5.80
N ALA A 141 -7.15 12.44 -4.59
CA ALA A 141 -7.30 11.50 -3.49
C ALA A 141 -8.35 10.42 -3.79
N GLU A 142 -9.45 10.77 -4.44
CA GLU A 142 -10.48 9.83 -4.91
C GLU A 142 -9.92 8.87 -5.96
N GLN A 143 -9.18 9.37 -6.96
CA GLN A 143 -8.53 8.52 -7.97
C GLN A 143 -7.53 7.54 -7.32
N GLN A 144 -6.72 8.02 -6.38
CA GLN A 144 -5.79 7.17 -5.62
C GLN A 144 -6.52 6.11 -4.78
N ALA A 145 -7.66 6.46 -4.17
CA ALA A 145 -8.48 5.50 -3.44
C ALA A 145 -9.05 4.41 -4.37
N GLN A 146 -9.53 4.80 -5.56
CA GLN A 146 -10.00 3.85 -6.57
C GLN A 146 -8.88 2.93 -7.07
N LEU A 147 -7.66 3.45 -7.26
CA LEU A 147 -6.48 2.64 -7.60
C LEU A 147 -6.16 1.63 -6.49
N ARG A 148 -6.17 2.05 -5.22
CA ARG A 148 -5.97 1.12 -4.09
C ARG A 148 -7.00 0.00 -4.09
N GLN A 149 -8.27 0.33 -4.32
CA GLN A 149 -9.34 -0.65 -4.39
C GLN A 149 -9.18 -1.61 -5.58
N ALA A 150 -8.76 -1.10 -6.75
CA ALA A 150 -8.46 -1.94 -7.92
C ALA A 150 -7.30 -2.91 -7.64
N ARG A 151 -6.23 -2.46 -6.98
CA ARG A 151 -5.11 -3.32 -6.57
C ARG A 151 -5.53 -4.42 -5.60
N ILE A 152 -6.37 -4.09 -4.60
CA ILE A 152 -6.91 -5.09 -3.68
C ILE A 152 -7.70 -6.16 -4.44
N ARG A 153 -8.59 -5.75 -5.36
CA ARG A 153 -9.36 -6.69 -6.21
C ARG A 153 -8.47 -7.58 -7.07
N LEU A 154 -7.38 -7.03 -7.61
CA LEU A 154 -6.41 -7.81 -8.36
C LEU A 154 -5.76 -8.90 -7.49
N GLU A 155 -5.29 -8.54 -6.30
CA GLU A 155 -4.67 -9.49 -5.37
C GLU A 155 -5.65 -10.57 -4.90
N GLU A 156 -6.90 -10.20 -4.58
CA GLU A 156 -7.97 -11.16 -4.29
C GLU A 156 -8.20 -12.14 -5.44
N THR A 157 -8.21 -11.64 -6.69
CA THR A 157 -8.42 -12.47 -7.88
C THR A 157 -7.24 -13.43 -8.10
N LYS A 158 -6.00 -12.99 -7.83
CA LYS A 158 -4.80 -13.84 -7.88
C LYS A 158 -4.86 -14.95 -6.84
N LEU A 159 -5.14 -14.60 -5.58
CA LEU A 159 -5.28 -15.57 -4.48
C LEU A 159 -6.39 -16.59 -4.78
N ARG A 160 -7.53 -16.13 -5.32
CA ARG A 160 -8.61 -17.02 -5.76
C ARG A 160 -8.17 -17.95 -6.89
N SER A 161 -7.37 -17.47 -7.83
CA SER A 161 -6.82 -18.34 -8.88
C SER A 161 -5.83 -19.36 -8.32
N GLU A 162 -5.00 -19.00 -7.35
CA GLU A 162 -4.03 -19.90 -6.71
C GLU A 162 -4.71 -20.98 -5.89
N THR A 163 -5.70 -20.60 -5.08
CA THR A 163 -6.51 -21.56 -4.32
C THR A 163 -7.24 -22.56 -5.22
N ILE A 164 -7.81 -22.12 -6.34
CA ILE A 164 -8.44 -23.02 -7.32
C ILE A 164 -7.41 -23.91 -8.00
N ARG A 165 -6.24 -23.39 -8.37
CA ARG A 165 -5.15 -24.20 -8.92
C ARG A 165 -4.67 -25.26 -7.92
N GLY A 166 -4.54 -24.89 -6.65
CA GLY A 166 -4.22 -25.81 -5.56
C GLY A 166 -5.27 -26.91 -5.44
N ALA A 167 -6.56 -26.55 -5.38
CA ALA A 167 -7.65 -27.53 -5.32
C ALA A 167 -7.69 -28.49 -6.53
N VAL A 168 -7.38 -27.98 -7.74
CA VAL A 168 -7.25 -28.83 -8.94
C VAL A 168 -6.03 -29.74 -8.85
N ALA A 169 -4.90 -29.25 -8.33
CA ALA A 169 -3.71 -30.08 -8.13
C ALA A 169 -3.94 -31.17 -7.08
N ASP A 170 -4.63 -30.83 -5.97
CA ASP A 170 -4.98 -31.74 -4.89
C ASP A 170 -6.00 -32.81 -5.32
N ALA A 171 -6.78 -32.55 -6.37
CA ALA A 171 -7.64 -33.57 -6.99
C ALA A 171 -6.82 -34.73 -7.60
N PHE A 172 -5.53 -34.50 -7.91
CA PHE A 172 -4.61 -35.55 -8.34
C PHE A 172 -3.77 -36.04 -7.17
N VAL A 173 -4.28 -37.05 -6.46
CA VAL A 173 -3.57 -37.69 -5.35
C VAL A 173 -2.36 -38.46 -5.86
N ARG A 174 -1.16 -38.08 -5.40
CA ARG A 174 0.11 -38.74 -5.74
C ARG A 174 0.76 -39.36 -4.50
N ALA A 175 1.49 -40.45 -4.70
CA ALA A 175 2.25 -41.08 -3.63
C ALA A 175 3.42 -40.18 -3.19
N PRO A 176 3.62 -39.93 -1.87
CA PRO A 176 4.73 -39.11 -1.38
C PRO A 176 6.09 -39.79 -1.51
N ARG A 177 6.11 -41.12 -1.68
CA ARG A 177 7.32 -41.92 -1.89
C ARG A 177 7.01 -43.17 -2.70
N ALA A 178 8.03 -43.75 -3.31
CA ALA A 178 7.92 -45.04 -3.99
C ALA A 178 7.60 -46.17 -2.99
N GLY A 179 6.75 -47.10 -3.39
CA GLY A 179 6.35 -48.26 -2.61
C GLY A 179 5.30 -49.10 -3.32
N ALA A 180 4.86 -50.19 -2.70
CA ALA A 180 3.74 -50.99 -3.17
C ALA A 180 2.46 -50.61 -2.43
N ILE A 181 1.33 -50.64 -3.13
CA ILE A 181 0.01 -50.42 -2.54
C ILE A 181 -0.38 -51.68 -1.78
N VAL A 182 -0.60 -51.55 -0.47
CA VAL A 182 -1.00 -52.64 0.42
C VAL A 182 -2.51 -52.73 0.56
N ASP A 183 -3.18 -51.57 0.50
CA ASP A 183 -4.61 -51.43 0.73
C ASP A 183 -5.12 -50.23 -0.07
N LEU A 184 -6.24 -50.41 -0.76
CA LEU A 184 -6.92 -49.40 -1.58
C LEU A 184 -8.42 -49.49 -1.32
N PRO A 185 -8.91 -48.96 -0.19
CA PRO A 185 -10.30 -49.11 0.24
C PRO A 185 -11.30 -48.22 -0.53
N VAL A 186 -10.85 -47.54 -1.58
CA VAL A 186 -11.66 -46.56 -2.35
C VAL A 186 -12.05 -47.14 -3.70
N HIS A 187 -13.26 -46.80 -4.15
CA HIS A 187 -13.84 -47.25 -5.41
C HIS A 187 -14.20 -46.06 -6.32
N SER A 188 -14.33 -46.35 -7.62
CA SER A 188 -14.77 -45.34 -8.57
C SER A 188 -16.21 -44.91 -8.25
N GLY A 189 -16.42 -43.60 -8.12
CA GLY A 189 -17.70 -43.02 -7.71
C GLY A 189 -17.77 -42.62 -6.24
N ASP A 190 -16.80 -43.03 -5.42
CA ASP A 190 -16.77 -42.65 -4.00
C ASP A 190 -16.51 -41.15 -3.83
N ARG A 191 -17.26 -40.54 -2.91
CA ARG A 191 -17.04 -39.14 -2.49
C ARG A 191 -16.19 -39.13 -1.23
N LEU A 192 -14.94 -38.71 -1.35
CA LEU A 192 -13.99 -38.66 -0.24
C LEU A 192 -13.91 -37.25 0.35
N PRO A 193 -14.04 -37.08 1.69
CA PRO A 193 -13.73 -35.81 2.33
C PRO A 193 -12.21 -35.57 2.38
N ALA A 194 -11.82 -34.31 2.64
CA ALA A 194 -10.41 -33.97 2.83
C ALA A 194 -9.79 -34.79 3.97
N GLY A 195 -8.61 -35.36 3.72
CA GLY A 195 -7.89 -36.20 4.68
C GLY A 195 -8.36 -37.66 4.76
N ALA A 196 -9.34 -38.07 3.95
CA ALA A 196 -9.73 -39.48 3.88
C ALA A 196 -8.57 -40.38 3.42
N LEU A 197 -8.49 -41.58 3.97
CA LEU A 197 -7.51 -42.58 3.58
C LEU A 197 -7.81 -43.10 2.17
N VAL A 198 -6.95 -42.74 1.20
CA VAL A 198 -7.07 -43.22 -0.18
C VAL A 198 -6.36 -44.56 -0.37
N ALA A 199 -5.10 -44.67 0.04
CA ALA A 199 -4.29 -45.87 -0.12
C ALA A 199 -3.24 -45.99 0.99
N LYS A 200 -2.91 -47.23 1.38
CA LYS A 200 -1.74 -47.53 2.22
C LYS A 200 -0.58 -47.96 1.33
N ILE A 201 0.57 -47.32 1.49
CA ILE A 201 1.76 -47.59 0.69
C ILE A 201 2.87 -48.11 1.62
N ALA A 202 3.33 -49.34 1.35
CA ALA A 202 4.50 -49.91 2.00
C ALA A 202 5.76 -49.57 1.19
N PRO A 203 6.74 -48.87 1.77
CA PRO A 203 8.05 -48.72 1.14
C PRO A 203 8.70 -50.11 1.10
N LEU A 204 9.06 -50.56 -0.10
CA LEU A 204 9.71 -51.85 -0.27
C LEU A 204 11.23 -51.75 -0.34
N ASP A 205 11.80 -50.55 -0.34
CA ASP A 205 13.24 -50.34 -0.38
C ASP A 205 13.64 -49.06 0.39
N PRO A 206 14.50 -49.15 1.42
CA PRO A 206 15.02 -50.39 2.03
C PRO A 206 13.98 -51.11 2.88
N VAL A 207 14.13 -52.43 3.04
CA VAL A 207 13.32 -53.23 3.98
C VAL A 207 14.01 -53.24 5.34
N ALA A 208 13.22 -53.15 6.41
CA ALA A 208 13.68 -53.29 7.79
C ALA A 208 13.37 -54.69 8.33
N VAL A 209 14.30 -55.27 9.06
CA VAL A 209 14.16 -56.51 9.81
C VAL A 209 14.38 -56.18 11.28
N ASP A 210 13.38 -56.44 12.10
CA ASP A 210 13.46 -56.25 13.54
C ASP A 210 13.94 -57.57 14.18
N VAL A 211 14.95 -57.48 15.04
CA VAL A 211 15.62 -58.61 15.67
C VAL A 211 15.71 -58.36 17.16
N ASP A 212 15.27 -59.33 17.96
CA ASP A 212 15.38 -59.24 19.42
C ASP A 212 16.73 -59.80 19.88
N VAL A 213 17.52 -58.95 20.53
CA VAL A 213 18.88 -59.26 20.97
C VAL A 213 18.95 -59.27 22.50
N SER A 214 19.70 -60.22 23.05
CA SER A 214 19.94 -60.29 24.49
C SER A 214 20.72 -59.07 25.03
N PRO A 215 20.42 -58.60 26.26
CA PRO A 215 21.16 -57.51 26.91
C PRO A 215 22.69 -57.71 26.97
N LEU A 216 23.16 -58.96 26.98
CA LEU A 216 24.59 -59.28 27.02
C LEU A 216 25.34 -58.86 25.75
N VAL A 217 24.64 -58.83 24.61
CA VAL A 217 25.23 -58.60 23.28
C VAL A 217 24.89 -57.22 22.75
N VAL A 218 23.74 -56.64 23.13
CA VAL A 218 23.28 -55.33 22.62
C VAL A 218 24.30 -54.20 22.86
N ASN A 219 24.99 -54.22 24.01
CA ASN A 219 26.00 -53.22 24.36
C ASN A 219 27.24 -53.26 23.45
N MET A 220 27.46 -54.37 22.74
CA MET A 220 28.55 -54.55 21.78
C MET A 220 28.15 -54.16 20.36
N LEU A 221 26.86 -53.88 20.12
CA LEU A 221 26.37 -53.43 18.82
C LEU A 221 26.47 -51.91 18.70
N ARG A 222 26.58 -51.43 17.46
CA ARG A 222 26.61 -50.00 17.14
C ARG A 222 25.66 -49.73 15.97
N VAL A 223 25.02 -48.57 16.01
CA VAL A 223 24.30 -48.04 14.83
C VAL A 223 25.28 -47.93 13.67
N ASN A 224 24.83 -48.28 12.46
CA ASN A 224 25.63 -48.50 11.25
C ASN A 224 26.55 -49.73 11.24
N GLY A 225 26.51 -50.58 12.27
CA GLY A 225 27.21 -51.86 12.26
C GLY A 225 26.72 -52.78 11.13
N LEU A 226 27.62 -53.63 10.63
CA LEU A 226 27.32 -54.59 9.56
C LEU A 226 26.54 -55.80 10.13
N ALA A 227 25.59 -56.27 9.35
CA ALA A 227 24.83 -57.49 9.63
C ALA A 227 24.67 -58.30 8.35
N SER A 228 24.71 -59.63 8.45
CA SER A 228 24.38 -60.53 7.35
C SER A 228 22.98 -61.09 7.58
N VAL A 229 22.09 -60.97 6.60
CA VAL A 229 20.70 -61.41 6.71
C VAL A 229 20.41 -62.51 5.70
N ASP A 230 19.88 -63.62 6.21
CA ASP A 230 19.40 -64.77 5.45
C ASP A 230 17.86 -64.78 5.51
N VAL A 231 17.17 -64.76 4.36
CA VAL A 231 15.70 -64.83 4.29
C VAL A 231 15.31 -66.10 3.54
N PRO A 232 14.97 -67.20 4.26
CA PRO A 232 14.68 -68.50 3.65
C PRO A 232 13.52 -68.45 2.64
N ALA A 233 12.49 -67.65 2.93
CA ALA A 233 11.26 -67.54 2.13
C ALA A 233 11.51 -67.08 0.68
N VAL A 234 12.56 -66.30 0.43
CA VAL A 234 12.94 -65.80 -0.90
C VAL A 234 14.28 -66.36 -1.37
N LYS A 235 14.79 -67.42 -0.73
CA LYS A 235 16.11 -68.05 -0.99
C LYS A 235 17.26 -67.03 -1.02
N LEU A 236 17.18 -66.01 -0.18
CA LEU A 236 18.21 -64.99 -0.06
C LEU A 236 19.20 -65.42 1.02
N VAL A 237 20.48 -65.46 0.66
CA VAL A 237 21.56 -65.89 1.55
C VAL A 237 22.64 -64.80 1.55
N ASN A 238 23.13 -64.45 2.74
CA ASN A 238 24.16 -63.45 3.01
C ASN A 238 23.88 -62.07 2.43
N ALA A 239 22.65 -61.56 2.58
CA ALA A 239 22.38 -60.19 2.19
C ALA A 239 23.03 -59.21 3.17
N GLU A 240 23.82 -58.28 2.65
CA GLU A 240 24.42 -57.22 3.45
C GLU A 240 23.34 -56.27 3.99
N GLY A 241 23.27 -56.18 5.31
CA GLY A 241 22.41 -55.27 6.05
C GLY A 241 23.21 -54.36 6.97
N ARG A 242 22.59 -53.27 7.41
CA ARG A 242 23.16 -52.34 8.39
C ARG A 242 22.19 -52.07 9.52
N ILE A 243 22.71 -51.99 10.74
CA ILE A 243 21.91 -51.62 11.92
C ILE A 243 21.48 -50.17 11.79
N ARG A 244 20.18 -49.91 11.67
CA ARG A 244 19.61 -48.57 11.57
C ARG A 244 19.37 -47.95 12.94
N SER A 245 18.85 -48.74 13.87
CA SER A 245 18.52 -48.28 15.22
C SER A 245 18.52 -49.43 16.22
N ILE A 246 18.84 -49.11 17.46
CA ILE A 246 18.78 -50.02 18.60
C ILE A 246 17.82 -49.36 19.61
N ALA A 247 16.76 -50.06 20.00
CA ALA A 247 15.83 -49.55 20.99
C ALA A 247 16.55 -49.35 22.33
N PRO A 248 16.41 -48.21 23.02
CA PRO A 248 17.13 -47.94 24.26
C PRO A 248 16.53 -48.65 25.48
N LEU A 249 15.32 -49.18 25.37
CA LEU A 249 14.62 -49.91 26.43
C LEU A 249 14.35 -51.34 25.97
N PRO A 250 14.45 -52.34 26.88
CA PRO A 250 14.06 -53.71 26.57
C PRO A 250 12.54 -53.81 26.42
N GLY A 251 12.09 -54.74 25.57
CA GLY A 251 10.69 -55.12 25.45
C GLY A 251 10.22 -55.99 26.62
N ASP A 252 8.95 -56.39 26.59
CA ASP A 252 8.31 -57.18 27.65
C ASP A 252 8.99 -58.54 27.90
N ASP A 253 9.70 -59.07 26.90
CA ASP A 253 10.46 -60.32 26.98
C ASP A 253 11.91 -60.14 27.51
N GLY A 254 12.26 -58.92 27.93
CA GLY A 254 13.57 -58.57 28.45
C GLY A 254 14.67 -58.45 27.39
N LYS A 255 14.33 -58.51 26.09
CA LYS A 255 15.28 -58.36 24.98
C LYS A 255 15.22 -56.96 24.37
N TYR A 256 16.30 -56.55 23.73
CA TYR A 256 16.41 -55.28 23.04
C TYR A 256 16.12 -55.46 21.56
N SER A 257 15.18 -54.68 21.03
CA SER A 257 14.86 -54.71 19.60
C SER A 257 15.90 -53.92 18.79
N VAL A 258 16.51 -54.56 17.80
CA VAL A 258 17.49 -53.99 16.88
C VAL A 258 16.91 -54.03 15.47
N GLN A 259 16.83 -52.87 14.83
CA GLN A 259 16.35 -52.76 13.46
C GLN A 259 17.52 -52.78 12.47
N VAL A 260 17.53 -53.76 11.57
CA VAL A 260 18.52 -53.91 10.49
C VAL A 260 17.86 -53.60 9.15
N THR A 261 18.43 -52.65 8.40
CA THR A 261 17.99 -52.33 7.05
C THR A 261 18.76 -53.10 6.00
N ILE A 262 18.04 -53.56 4.97
CA ILE A 262 18.58 -54.31 3.85
C ILE A 262 18.06 -53.70 2.55
N ALA A 263 18.95 -53.47 1.58
CA ALA A 263 18.56 -53.02 0.25
C ALA A 263 17.69 -54.08 -0.45
N ASN A 264 16.59 -53.65 -1.07
CA ASN A 264 15.67 -54.51 -1.80
C ASN A 264 15.38 -53.93 -3.19
N PRO A 265 16.41 -53.79 -4.05
CA PRO A 265 16.27 -53.13 -5.36
C PRO A 265 15.30 -53.88 -6.28
N THR A 266 15.17 -55.20 -6.15
CA THR A 266 14.27 -56.03 -6.94
C THR A 266 12.82 -56.03 -6.44
N ARG A 267 12.54 -55.41 -5.27
CA ARG A 267 11.21 -55.34 -4.63
C ARG A 267 10.52 -56.70 -4.42
N SER A 268 11.28 -57.80 -4.46
CA SER A 268 10.77 -59.17 -4.32
C SER A 268 10.58 -59.60 -2.86
N ARG A 269 11.13 -58.82 -1.92
CA ARG A 269 11.02 -59.09 -0.47
C ARG A 269 9.78 -58.40 0.08
N LEU A 270 8.90 -59.18 0.71
CA LEU A 270 7.66 -58.71 1.32
C LEU A 270 7.83 -58.55 2.83
N ALA A 271 7.11 -57.60 3.43
CA ALA A 271 7.05 -57.44 4.88
C ALA A 271 6.36 -58.64 5.55
N GLY A 272 6.77 -58.97 6.78
CA GLY A 272 6.17 -60.05 7.59
C GLY A 272 6.78 -61.44 7.41
N GLN A 273 7.90 -61.58 6.68
CA GLN A 273 8.63 -62.84 6.56
C GLN A 273 9.66 -63.01 7.68
N SER A 274 9.86 -64.24 8.15
CA SER A 274 10.93 -64.57 9.09
C SER A 274 12.30 -64.51 8.40
N ALA A 275 13.27 -63.90 9.07
CA ALA A 275 14.64 -63.77 8.62
C ALA A 275 15.62 -64.18 9.73
N ASN A 276 16.75 -64.77 9.34
CA ASN A 276 17.86 -65.04 10.24
C ASN A 276 18.89 -63.93 10.08
N VAL A 277 19.24 -63.25 11.17
CA VAL A 277 20.20 -62.14 11.15
C VAL A 277 21.44 -62.54 11.95
N LYS A 278 22.59 -62.47 11.29
CA LYS A 278 23.91 -62.60 11.91
C LYS A 278 24.50 -61.21 12.09
N LEU A 279 24.48 -60.74 13.33
CA LEU A 279 25.05 -59.45 13.70
C LEU A 279 26.57 -59.58 13.85
N ILE A 280 27.33 -58.72 13.17
CA ILE A 280 28.79 -58.72 13.29
C ILE A 280 29.14 -57.85 14.49
N ILE A 281 29.74 -58.48 15.50
CA ILE A 281 30.15 -57.81 16.74
C ILE A 281 31.60 -57.37 16.58
N GLU A 282 31.85 -56.07 16.71
CA GLU A 282 33.22 -55.57 16.84
C GLU A 282 33.67 -55.87 18.28
N ARG A 283 34.73 -56.69 18.42
CA ARG A 283 35.30 -56.96 19.75
C ARG A 283 35.79 -55.64 20.34
N PRO A 284 35.42 -55.29 21.58
CA PRO A 284 36.04 -54.14 22.22
C PRO A 284 37.54 -54.42 22.36
N VAL A 285 38.37 -53.56 21.79
CA VAL A 285 39.81 -53.56 22.04
C VAL A 285 39.97 -53.34 23.54
N THR A 286 40.31 -54.41 24.25
CA THR A 286 40.64 -54.35 25.67
C THR A 286 41.84 -53.43 25.81
N ARG A 287 41.67 -52.32 26.53
CA ARG A 287 42.76 -51.40 26.86
C ARG A 287 43.40 -51.83 28.16
#